data_AF-A0AAN9AEC8-F1
#
_entry.id   AF-A0AAN9AEC8-F1
#
_cell.length_a   1.000
_cell.length_b   1.000
_cell.length_c   1.000
_cell.angle_alpha   90.00
_cell.angle_beta   90.00
_cell.angle_gamma   90.00
#
_symmetry.space_group_name_H-M   'P 1'
#
loop_
_entity.id
_entity.type
_entity.pdbx_description
1 polymer ?
#
loop_
_entity_poly.entity_id
_entity_poly.type
_entity_poly.pdbx_seq_one_letter_code
_entity_poly.pdbx_strand_id
1 'polypeptide(L)'
;MMDIRTSLNYMGSEKATERKRGSDRIMNLLNNQSVVATLDHNSKLGESLNWDLVFDHARLYFLKEANKLEEDERKSRDVSQTVLSNRETHKRHIASFPKLVLRTSSLSFRSSQPTTSDTPLDKLRNASLHVRPF
;
A
#
# COMPACT_ATOMS: atom_id res chain seq x y z
N MET A 1 -18.63 -12.35 1.69
CA MET A 1 -17.72 -11.18 1.50
C MET A 1 -16.29 -11.67 1.70
N MET A 2 -15.34 -11.36 0.81
CA MET A 2 -13.94 -11.81 0.95
C MET A 2 -13.17 -10.86 1.88
N ASP A 3 -12.51 -11.43 2.89
CA ASP A 3 -11.67 -10.70 3.85
C ASP A 3 -10.26 -10.39 3.31
N ILE A 4 -9.50 -9.60 4.06
CA ILE A 4 -8.15 -9.18 3.67
C ILE A 4 -7.19 -10.36 3.53
N ARG A 5 -7.23 -11.35 4.42
CA ARG A 5 -6.30 -12.48 4.44
C ARG A 5 -6.51 -13.40 3.25
N THR A 6 -7.76 -13.69 2.94
CA THR A 6 -8.16 -14.44 1.74
C THR A 6 -7.75 -13.69 0.48
N SER A 7 -7.93 -12.37 0.47
CA SER A 7 -7.55 -11.54 -0.69
C SER A 7 -6.03 -11.54 -0.92
N LEU A 8 -5.23 -11.49 0.16
CA LEU A 8 -3.77 -11.63 0.10
C LEU A 8 -3.38 -13.01 -0.47
N ASN A 9 -3.94 -14.10 0.05
CA ASN A 9 -3.66 -15.44 -0.48
C ASN A 9 -3.97 -15.56 -1.98
N TYR A 10 -5.07 -14.96 -2.44
CA TYR A 10 -5.48 -14.98 -3.84
C TYR A 10 -4.47 -14.29 -4.75
N MET A 11 -3.80 -13.24 -4.27
CA MET A 11 -2.74 -12.56 -5.01
C MET A 11 -1.52 -13.44 -5.31
N GLY A 12 -1.27 -14.45 -4.48
CA GLY A 12 -0.22 -15.45 -4.69
C GLY A 12 -0.63 -16.64 -5.57
N SER A 13 -1.90 -16.75 -5.98
CA SER A 13 -2.42 -17.90 -6.72
C SER A 13 -1.73 -18.10 -8.07
N GLU A 14 -1.67 -19.35 -8.56
CA GLU A 14 -1.27 -19.64 -9.94
C GLU A 14 -2.32 -19.21 -10.97
N LYS A 15 -3.58 -19.07 -10.56
CA LYS A 15 -4.66 -18.63 -11.46
C LYS A 15 -4.69 -17.12 -11.58
N ALA A 16 -4.51 -16.61 -12.81
CA ALA A 16 -4.50 -15.17 -13.08
C ALA A 16 -5.80 -14.46 -12.67
N THR A 17 -6.95 -15.14 -12.80
CA THR A 17 -8.26 -14.58 -12.39
C THR A 17 -8.37 -14.42 -10.88
N GLU A 18 -7.84 -15.38 -10.10
CA GLU A 18 -7.79 -15.28 -8.65
C GLU A 18 -6.82 -14.17 -8.22
N ARG A 19 -5.64 -14.06 -8.86
CA ARG A 19 -4.69 -12.98 -8.57
C ARG A 19 -5.28 -11.61 -8.80
N LYS A 20 -5.91 -11.38 -9.95
CA LYS A 20 -6.61 -10.12 -10.26
C LYS A 20 -7.71 -9.82 -9.24
N ARG A 21 -8.52 -10.82 -8.89
CA ARG A 21 -9.58 -10.66 -7.89
C ARG A 21 -9.02 -10.27 -6.52
N GLY A 22 -7.91 -10.89 -6.11
CA GLY A 22 -7.21 -10.57 -4.87
C GLY A 22 -6.67 -9.13 -4.88
N SER A 23 -5.96 -8.74 -5.95
CA SER A 23 -5.39 -7.40 -6.07
C SER A 23 -6.46 -6.31 -6.08
N ASP A 24 -7.51 -6.47 -6.88
CA ASP A 24 -8.64 -5.51 -6.95
C ASP A 24 -9.32 -5.36 -5.57
N ARG A 25 -9.47 -6.47 -4.85
CA ARG A 25 -10.08 -6.45 -3.51
C ARG A 25 -9.17 -5.75 -2.49
N ILE A 26 -7.87 -6.01 -2.50
CA ILE A 26 -6.93 -5.32 -1.61
C ILE A 26 -6.86 -3.83 -1.94
N MET A 27 -6.80 -3.44 -3.22
CA MET A 27 -6.83 -2.02 -3.60
C MET A 27 -8.04 -1.30 -3.01
N ASN A 28 -9.22 -1.94 -3.07
CA ASN A 28 -10.43 -1.38 -2.48
C ASN A 28 -10.37 -1.33 -0.94
N LEU A 29 -9.88 -2.40 -0.30
CA LEU A 29 -9.75 -2.45 1.16
C LEU A 29 -8.77 -1.41 1.70
N LEU A 30 -7.68 -1.12 0.98
CA LEU A 30 -6.70 -0.10 1.36
C LEU A 30 -7.20 1.34 1.19
N ASN A 31 -8.34 1.56 0.53
CA ASN A 31 -9.03 2.84 0.54
C ASN A 31 -9.90 3.03 1.80
N ASN A 32 -10.11 1.96 2.59
CA ASN A 32 -10.87 2.03 3.83
C ASN A 32 -9.94 2.33 5.01
N GLN A 33 -10.15 3.50 5.63
CA GLN A 33 -9.32 3.97 6.74
C GLN A 33 -9.33 3.01 7.95
N SER A 34 -10.42 2.27 8.20
CA SER A 34 -10.46 1.33 9.32
C SER A 34 -9.53 0.12 9.10
N VAL A 35 -9.41 -0.33 7.85
CA VAL A 35 -8.50 -1.41 7.46
C VAL A 35 -7.06 -0.94 7.60
N VAL A 36 -6.76 0.26 7.11
CA VAL A 36 -5.44 0.89 7.24
C VAL A 36 -5.03 1.03 8.70
N ALA A 37 -5.89 1.59 9.54
CA ALA A 37 -5.62 1.75 10.97
C ALA A 37 -5.37 0.39 11.68
N THR A 38 -6.10 -0.65 11.28
CA THR A 38 -5.88 -2.02 11.80
C THR A 38 -4.49 -2.54 11.42
N LEU A 39 -4.08 -2.34 10.15
CA LEU A 39 -2.75 -2.75 9.69
C LEU A 39 -1.63 -2.00 10.41
N ASP A 40 -1.79 -0.70 10.66
CA ASP A 40 -0.80 0.09 11.41
C ASP A 40 -0.67 -0.38 12.86
N HIS A 41 -1.80 -0.61 13.52
CA HIS A 41 -1.82 -1.10 14.89
C HIS A 41 -1.14 -2.46 14.98
N ASN A 42 -1.51 -3.39 14.10
CA ASN A 42 -0.94 -4.73 14.04
C ASN A 42 0.55 -4.72 13.72
N SER A 43 1.02 -3.80 12.87
CA SER A 43 2.45 -3.66 12.55
C SER A 43 3.26 -3.22 13.77
N LYS A 44 2.71 -2.35 14.63
CA LYS A 44 3.36 -1.94 15.89
C LYS A 44 3.44 -3.07 16.91
N LEU A 45 2.45 -3.97 16.89
CA LEU A 45 2.37 -5.11 17.79
C LEU A 45 3.08 -6.36 17.28
N GLY A 46 3.54 -6.37 16.02
CA GLY A 46 4.13 -7.57 15.41
C GLY A 46 3.12 -8.67 15.12
N GLU A 47 1.85 -8.33 14.96
CA GLU A 47 0.76 -9.27 14.69
C GLU A 47 0.85 -9.86 13.29
N SER A 48 0.28 -11.06 13.09
CA SER A 48 0.44 -11.80 11.82
C SER A 48 -0.18 -11.12 10.58
N LEU A 49 -1.17 -10.25 10.77
CA LEU A 49 -1.81 -9.47 9.70
C LEU A 49 -1.38 -8.01 9.82
N ASN A 50 -0.25 -7.68 9.21
CA ASN A 50 0.40 -6.38 9.30
C ASN A 50 0.82 -5.87 7.91
N TRP A 51 1.48 -4.72 7.86
CA TRP A 51 1.97 -4.16 6.60
C TRP A 51 3.03 -5.02 5.92
N ASP A 52 3.91 -5.70 6.67
CA ASP A 52 4.94 -6.57 6.11
C ASP A 52 4.30 -7.71 5.30
N LEU A 53 3.25 -8.34 5.84
CA LEU A 53 2.49 -9.36 5.12
C LEU A 53 1.89 -8.81 3.82
N VAL A 54 1.34 -7.60 3.86
CA VAL A 54 0.77 -6.93 2.68
C VAL A 54 1.86 -6.64 1.65
N PHE A 55 3.04 -6.16 2.07
CA PHE A 55 4.19 -5.91 1.20
C PHE A 55 4.70 -7.19 0.55
N ASP A 56 4.82 -8.28 1.29
CA ASP A 56 5.27 -9.58 0.77
C ASP A 56 4.34 -10.09 -0.32
N HIS A 57 3.02 -10.02 -0.08
CA HIS A 57 2.03 -10.42 -1.08
C HIS A 57 1.98 -9.46 -2.27
N ALA A 58 2.17 -8.16 -2.04
CA ALA A 58 2.30 -7.17 -3.12
C ALA A 58 3.48 -7.49 -4.03
N ARG A 59 4.64 -7.81 -3.44
CA ARG A 59 5.84 -8.22 -4.16
C ARG A 59 5.60 -9.52 -4.93
N LEU A 60 5.03 -10.53 -4.29
CA LEU A 60 4.73 -11.82 -4.92
C LEU A 60 3.79 -11.67 -6.12
N TYR A 61 2.71 -10.90 -5.96
CA TYR A 61 1.79 -10.56 -7.04
C TYR A 61 2.49 -9.88 -8.21
N PHE A 62 3.28 -8.84 -7.92
CA PHE A 62 4.00 -8.09 -8.94
C PHE A 62 4.93 -9.00 -9.75
N LEU A 63 5.72 -9.85 -9.07
CA LEU A 63 6.64 -10.78 -9.73
C LEU A 63 5.88 -11.81 -10.60
N LYS A 64 4.78 -12.39 -10.09
CA LYS A 64 3.98 -13.36 -10.85
C LYS A 64 3.38 -12.75 -12.10
N GLU A 65 2.84 -11.53 -12.01
CA GLU A 65 2.24 -10.85 -13.15
C GLU A 65 3.29 -10.34 -14.14
N ALA A 66 4.45 -9.86 -13.67
CA ALA A 66 5.57 -9.47 -14.52
C ALA A 66 6.12 -10.66 -15.31
N ASN A 67 6.36 -11.79 -14.64
CA ASN A 67 6.83 -13.03 -15.30
C ASN A 67 5.83 -13.52 -16.36
N LYS A 68 4.53 -13.47 -16.03
CA LYS A 68 3.48 -13.85 -16.98
C LYS A 68 3.48 -12.95 -18.22
N LEU A 69 3.58 -11.63 -18.04
CA LEU A 69 3.66 -10.69 -19.15
C LEU A 69 4.89 -10.94 -20.02
N GLU A 70 6.04 -11.20 -19.40
CA GLU A 70 7.27 -11.51 -20.12
C GLU A 70 7.16 -12.81 -20.92
N GLU A 71 6.54 -13.85 -20.36
CA GLU A 71 6.23 -15.08 -21.08
C GLU A 71 5.28 -14.85 -22.26
N ASP A 72 4.22 -14.08 -22.05
CA ASP A 72 3.24 -13.75 -23.10
C ASP A 72 3.90 -12.97 -24.25
N GLU A 73 4.83 -12.07 -23.93
CA GLU A 73 5.63 -11.32 -24.91
C GLU A 73 6.62 -12.22 -25.66
N ARG A 74 7.25 -13.18 -24.98
CA ARG A 74 8.15 -14.16 -25.63
C ARG A 74 7.40 -15.09 -26.58
N LYS A 75 6.22 -15.58 -26.18
CA LYS A 75 5.44 -16.58 -26.93
C LYS A 75 4.74 -15.99 -28.16
N SER A 76 4.44 -14.70 -28.18
CA SER A 76 3.68 -14.08 -29.27
C SER A 76 4.20 -12.68 -29.58
N ARG A 77 5.09 -12.61 -30.58
CA ARG A 77 5.70 -11.36 -31.08
C ARG A 77 4.76 -10.61 -32.02
N ASP A 78 3.98 -11.32 -32.82
CA ASP A 78 2.97 -10.74 -33.71
C ASP A 78 1.57 -10.87 -33.11
N VAL A 79 1.19 -9.87 -32.33
CA VAL A 79 -0.14 -9.75 -31.73
C VAL A 79 -0.87 -8.52 -32.27
N SER A 80 -2.20 -8.57 -32.26
CA SER A 80 -3.02 -7.43 -32.68
C SER A 80 -2.83 -6.21 -31.77
N GLN A 81 -3.15 -5.02 -32.28
CA GLN A 81 -3.10 -3.78 -31.50
C GLN A 81 -3.97 -3.83 -30.23
N THR A 82 -5.10 -4.53 -30.28
CA THR A 82 -5.96 -4.75 -29.11
C THR A 82 -5.24 -5.52 -28.01
N VAL A 83 -4.47 -6.55 -28.37
CA VAL A 83 -3.70 -7.34 -27.40
C VAL A 83 -2.58 -6.50 -26.80
N LEU A 84 -1.88 -5.68 -27.59
CA LEU A 84 -0.87 -4.75 -27.09
C LEU A 84 -1.47 -3.73 -26.11
N SER A 85 -2.60 -3.13 -26.45
CA SER A 85 -3.32 -2.19 -25.58
C SER A 85 -3.76 -2.83 -24.25
N ASN A 86 -4.25 -4.07 -24.31
CA ASN A 86 -4.62 -4.83 -23.12
C ASN A 86 -3.40 -5.13 -22.24
N ARG A 87 -2.27 -5.53 -22.83
CA ARG A 87 -1.00 -5.75 -22.11
C ARG A 87 -0.53 -4.47 -21.43
N GLU A 88 -0.59 -3.33 -22.11
CA GLU A 88 -0.17 -2.04 -21.52
C GLU A 88 -1.09 -1.59 -20.38
N THR A 89 -2.40 -1.80 -20.53
CA THR A 89 -3.36 -1.54 -19.44
C THR A 89 -3.08 -2.44 -18.25
N HIS A 90 -2.76 -3.71 -18.50
CA HIS A 90 -2.38 -4.66 -17.46
C HIS A 90 -1.08 -4.26 -16.74
N LYS A 91 -0.03 -3.88 -17.49
CA LYS A 91 1.23 -3.35 -16.93
C LYS A 91 0.99 -2.17 -16.00
N ARG A 92 0.17 -1.20 -16.42
CA ARG A 92 -0.18 -0.04 -15.60
C ARG A 92 -0.93 -0.44 -14.33
N HIS A 93 -1.83 -1.40 -14.41
CA HIS A 93 -2.54 -1.93 -13.24
C HIS A 93 -1.60 -2.64 -12.26
N ILE A 94 -0.70 -3.50 -12.74
CA ILE A 94 0.27 -4.20 -11.89
C ILE A 94 1.20 -3.18 -11.21
N ALA A 95 1.68 -2.18 -11.94
CA ALA A 95 2.58 -1.16 -11.43
C ALA A 95 1.90 -0.18 -10.46
N SER A 96 0.58 0.00 -10.52
CA SER A 96 -0.15 0.87 -9.59
C SER A 96 -0.30 0.24 -8.21
N PHE A 97 -0.29 -1.09 -8.11
CA PHE A 97 -0.50 -1.79 -6.84
C PHE A 97 0.60 -1.53 -5.81
N PRO A 98 1.90 -1.76 -6.08
CA PRO A 98 2.96 -1.44 -5.11
C PRO A 98 2.98 0.06 -4.76
N LYS A 99 2.69 0.95 -5.73
CA LYS A 99 2.59 2.39 -5.49
C LYS A 99 1.50 2.74 -4.49
N LEU A 100 0.33 2.09 -4.60
CA LEU A 100 -0.76 2.28 -3.66
C LEU A 100 -0.35 1.82 -2.26
N VAL A 101 0.19 0.60 -2.12
CA VAL A 101 0.61 0.05 -0.82
C VAL A 101 1.63 0.96 -0.14
N LEU A 102 2.66 1.41 -0.87
CA LEU A 102 3.68 2.33 -0.36
C LEU A 102 3.08 3.68 0.06
N ARG A 103 2.19 4.25 -0.76
CA ARG A 103 1.54 5.52 -0.45
C ARG A 103 0.67 5.42 0.81
N THR A 104 -0.16 4.38 0.90
CA THR A 104 -1.11 4.22 2.00
C THR A 104 -0.39 3.99 3.32
N SER A 105 0.59 3.08 3.35
CA SER A 105 1.42 2.84 4.54
C SER A 105 2.21 4.09 4.98
N SER A 106 2.79 4.83 4.02
CA SER A 106 3.56 6.05 4.32
C SER A 106 2.70 7.20 4.85
N LEU A 107 1.50 7.37 4.28
CA LEU A 107 0.55 8.38 4.76
C LEU A 107 0.10 8.06 6.18
N SER A 108 -0.16 6.78 6.46
CA SER A 108 -0.59 6.38 7.80
C SER A 108 0.51 6.53 8.86
N PHE A 109 1.76 6.26 8.47
CA PHE A 109 2.92 6.55 9.29
C PHE A 109 3.03 8.05 9.62
N ARG A 110 2.81 8.93 8.65
CA ARG A 110 2.84 10.39 8.85
C ARG A 110 1.73 10.90 9.77
N SER A 111 0.51 10.37 9.67
CA SER A 111 -0.58 10.72 10.59
C SER A 111 -0.37 10.19 12.02
N SER A 112 0.55 9.24 12.20
CA SER A 112 0.90 8.70 13.52
C SER A 112 2.05 9.45 14.22
N GLN A 113 2.69 10.42 13.55
CA GLN A 113 3.73 11.24 14.19
C GLN A 113 3.06 12.39 14.96
N PRO A 114 3.42 12.62 16.24
CA PRO A 114 2.97 13.82 16.93
C PRO A 114 3.47 15.05 16.16
N THR A 115 2.56 15.95 15.80
CA THR A 115 2.94 17.25 15.25
C THR A 115 3.84 17.95 16.27
N THR A 116 5.04 18.32 15.86
CA THR A 116 6.03 19.05 16.67
C THR A 116 5.62 20.49 17.00
N SER A 117 4.33 20.74 17.28
CA SER A 117 3.82 22.00 17.80
C SER A 117 3.79 22.07 19.32
N ASP A 118 4.02 20.97 20.03
CA ASP A 118 4.06 20.95 21.50
C ASP A 118 5.51 20.81 22.03
N THR A 119 6.39 21.67 21.55
CA THR A 119 7.72 21.82 22.17
C THR A 119 7.61 22.80 23.35
N PRO A 120 8.01 22.46 24.59
CA PRO A 120 7.91 23.36 25.75
C PRO A 120 8.73 24.67 25.64
N LEU A 121 9.54 24.82 24.59
CA LEU A 121 10.43 25.96 24.36
C LEU A 121 9.70 27.27 24.02
N ASP A 122 8.48 27.22 23.48
CA ASP A 122 7.71 28.45 23.19
C ASP A 122 7.08 29.08 24.43
N LYS A 123 6.92 28.33 25.53
CA LYS A 123 6.41 28.89 26.80
C LYS A 123 7.44 29.74 27.54
N LEU A 124 8.72 29.63 27.20
CA LEU A 124 9.78 30.45 27.81
C LEU A 124 9.96 31.81 27.15
N ARG A 125 9.43 32.02 25.94
CA ARG A 125 9.60 33.29 25.21
C ARG A 125 8.64 34.40 25.68
N ASN A 126 7.51 34.04 26.31
CA ASN A 126 6.53 35.00 26.84
C ASN A 126 6.61 35.26 28.35
N ALA A 127 7.56 34.64 29.06
CA ALA A 127 7.70 34.83 30.51
C ALA A 127 8.62 36.01 30.92
N SER A 128 9.24 36.71 29.97
CA SER A 128 10.19 37.82 30.25
C SER A 128 9.62 39.21 30.01
N LEU A 129 8.43 39.54 30.54
CA LEU A 129 7.96 40.92 30.59
C LEU A 129 7.05 41.13 31.82
N HIS A 130 7.61 41.06 33.03
CA HIS A 130 7.04 41.69 34.22
C HIS A 130 8.20 42.12 35.15
N VAL A 131 8.97 43.11 34.72
CA VAL A 131 9.82 43.89 35.62
C VAL A 131 8.94 44.96 36.24
N ARG A 132 8.66 44.84 37.55
CA ARG A 132 7.98 45.87 38.34
C ARG A 132 8.97 47.00 38.64
N PRO A 133 8.61 48.28 38.45
CA PRO A 133 9.39 49.37 39.03
C PRO A 133 9.04 49.56 40.51
N PHE A 134 10.05 50.02 41.25
CA PHE A 134 10.04 50.38 42.67
C PHE A 134 9.04 51.50 43.00
#